data_AF-A0A848NU02-F1
#
_entry.id   AF-A0A848NU02-F1
#
_cell.length_a   1.000
_cell.length_b   1.000
_cell.length_c   1.000
_cell.angle_alpha   90.00
_cell.angle_beta   90.00
_cell.angle_gamma   90.00
#
_symmetry.space_group_name_H-M   'P 1'
#
loop_
_entity.id
_entity.type
_entity.pdbx_description
1 polymer ?
#
loop_
_entity_poly.entity_id
_entity_poly.type
_entity_poly.pdbx_seq_one_letter_code
_entity_poly.pdbx_strand_id
1 'polypeptide(L)'
;LPREDGPAPTGAALAVPPLEPLVARAEQLIGQTARAVVINNPEDGSMRIAVYGWNEAADQQVLISTTTGMAEFSAASGELLRLRAPGGVEGGAAPLTRQVMADLHMVKFGGLAMKWLYFLCGLAGAAMMGTGAVLFMVKRRNKMGNEFGAATARVYRLIEGLNVAALAGLAIACVAYLWANRLLPVALPQRAGWELRAFFIVWA
;
A
#
# COMPACT_ATOMS: atom_id res chain seq x y z
N LEU A 1 -11.95 -12.18 6.63
CA LEU A 1 -13.06 -11.36 6.11
C LEU A 1 -14.07 -11.22 7.25
N PRO A 2 -14.44 -10.01 7.67
CA PRO A 2 -15.57 -9.85 8.59
C PRO A 2 -16.78 -10.48 7.89
N ARG A 3 -17.46 -11.42 8.55
CA ARG A 3 -18.73 -11.94 8.04
C ARG A 3 -19.69 -10.76 8.02
N GLU A 4 -20.11 -10.31 6.84
CA GLU A 4 -21.29 -9.45 6.77
C GLU A 4 -22.43 -10.27 7.40
N ASP A 5 -23.15 -9.67 8.35
CA ASP A 5 -24.29 -10.31 9.02
C ASP A 5 -25.32 -10.68 7.94
N GLY A 6 -25.28 -11.94 7.51
CA GLY A 6 -26.19 -12.47 6.51
C GLY A 6 -27.64 -12.38 6.99
N PRO A 7 -28.61 -12.37 6.07
CA PRO A 7 -30.03 -12.39 6.44
C PRO A 7 -30.34 -13.57 7.38
N ALA A 8 -31.36 -13.43 8.23
CA ALA A 8 -31.78 -14.54 9.09
C ALA A 8 -32.28 -15.73 8.24
N PRO A 9 -31.94 -16.99 8.60
CA PRO A 9 -32.43 -18.17 7.90
C PRO A 9 -33.95 -18.24 7.92
N THR A 10 -34.57 -18.67 6.81
CA THR A 10 -36.03 -18.80 6.69
C THR A 10 -36.50 -20.22 7.03
N GLY A 11 -35.60 -21.21 7.05
CA GLY A 11 -35.86 -22.61 7.34
C GLY A 11 -36.52 -23.38 6.19
N ALA A 12 -36.68 -22.76 5.02
CA ALA A 12 -37.27 -23.40 3.84
C ALA A 12 -36.16 -24.00 2.97
N ALA A 13 -36.23 -25.29 2.66
CA ALA A 13 -35.19 -25.93 1.85
C ALA A 13 -35.21 -25.42 0.41
N LEU A 14 -34.06 -24.96 -0.11
CA LEU A 14 -33.89 -24.53 -1.49
C LEU A 14 -32.63 -25.16 -2.10
N ALA A 15 -32.77 -25.86 -3.22
CA ALA A 15 -31.62 -26.40 -3.95
C ALA A 15 -30.77 -25.26 -4.55
N VAL A 16 -29.45 -25.43 -4.53
CA VAL A 16 -28.51 -24.44 -5.11
C VAL A 16 -28.82 -24.28 -6.61
N PRO A 17 -29.17 -23.08 -7.08
CA PRO A 17 -29.41 -22.85 -8.50
C PRO A 17 -28.09 -22.93 -9.29
N PRO A 18 -28.15 -23.15 -10.62
CA PRO A 18 -26.95 -23.18 -11.45
C PRO A 18 -26.19 -21.85 -11.33
N LEU A 19 -24.95 -21.92 -10.85
CA LEU A 19 -24.13 -20.74 -10.56
C LEU A 19 -23.56 -20.09 -11.82
N GLU A 20 -23.27 -20.87 -12.85
CA GLU A 20 -22.68 -20.42 -14.12
C GLU A 20 -23.42 -19.23 -14.77
N PRO A 21 -24.76 -19.27 -14.99
CA PRO A 21 -25.48 -18.13 -15.56
C PRO A 21 -25.52 -16.91 -14.62
N LEU A 22 -25.52 -17.12 -13.30
CA LEU A 22 -25.49 -16.03 -12.32
C LEU A 22 -24.13 -15.34 -12.31
N VAL A 23 -23.04 -16.10 -12.39
CA VAL A 23 -21.68 -15.58 -12.49
C VAL A 23 -21.50 -14.81 -13.80
N ALA A 24 -21.92 -15.37 -14.94
CA ALA A 24 -21.83 -14.68 -16.23
C ALA A 24 -22.62 -13.35 -16.23
N ARG A 25 -23.81 -13.34 -15.62
CA ARG A 25 -24.60 -12.11 -15.46
C ARG A 25 -23.92 -11.12 -14.51
N ALA A 26 -23.32 -11.61 -13.43
CA ALA A 26 -22.56 -10.78 -12.50
C ALA A 26 -21.36 -10.11 -13.19
N GLU A 27 -20.59 -10.87 -13.99
CA GLU A 27 -19.45 -10.35 -14.73
C GLU A 27 -19.87 -9.27 -15.73
N GLN A 28 -21.00 -9.46 -16.42
CA GLN A 28 -21.56 -8.45 -17.33
C GLN A 28 -22.01 -7.18 -16.59
N LEU A 29 -22.63 -7.32 -15.41
CA LEU A 29 -23.11 -6.18 -14.61
C LEU A 29 -21.98 -5.42 -13.93
N ILE A 30 -20.96 -6.12 -13.44
CA ILE A 30 -19.82 -5.55 -12.74
C ILE A 30 -18.78 -5.01 -13.74
N GLY A 31 -18.70 -5.58 -14.94
CA GLY A 31 -17.65 -5.29 -15.92
C GLY A 31 -16.28 -5.84 -15.52
N GLN A 32 -16.23 -6.81 -14.60
CA GLN A 32 -15.00 -7.47 -14.14
C GLN A 32 -15.21 -8.98 -14.10
N THR A 33 -14.15 -9.75 -14.36
CA THR A 33 -14.14 -11.20 -14.16
C THR A 33 -14.32 -11.56 -12.69
N ALA A 34 -15.07 -12.61 -12.41
CA ALA A 34 -15.35 -13.05 -11.05
C ALA A 34 -14.08 -13.61 -10.38
N ARG A 35 -13.77 -13.08 -9.20
CA ARG A 35 -12.69 -13.57 -8.31
C ARG A 35 -13.18 -14.61 -7.32
N ALA A 36 -14.36 -14.38 -6.78
CA ALA A 36 -14.91 -15.17 -5.68
C ALA A 36 -16.44 -15.15 -5.73
N VAL A 37 -17.02 -16.30 -5.41
CA VAL A 37 -18.45 -16.44 -5.18
C VAL A 37 -18.64 -16.79 -3.71
N VAL A 38 -19.45 -16.00 -3.01
CA VAL A 38 -19.81 -16.20 -1.61
C VAL A 38 -21.29 -16.55 -1.56
N ILE A 39 -21.59 -17.66 -0.90
CA ILE A 39 -22.96 -18.13 -0.71
C ILE A 39 -23.31 -17.94 0.76
N ASN A 40 -24.34 -17.15 1.01
CA ASN A 40 -24.91 -16.94 2.34
C ASN A 40 -26.18 -17.78 2.48
N ASN A 41 -26.37 -18.40 3.66
CA ASN A 41 -27.47 -19.32 3.98
C ASN A 41 -27.65 -20.43 2.93
N PRO A 42 -26.67 -21.34 2.81
CA PRO A 42 -26.77 -22.44 1.87
C PRO A 42 -27.99 -23.32 2.18
N GLU A 43 -28.62 -23.82 1.12
CA GLU A 43 -29.78 -24.71 1.17
C GLU A 43 -31.06 -24.13 1.79
N ASP A 44 -31.10 -22.81 2.00
CA ASP A 44 -32.23 -22.10 2.59
C ASP A 44 -32.93 -21.17 1.58
N GLY A 45 -34.23 -20.90 1.77
CA GLY A 45 -35.00 -19.97 0.93
C GLY A 45 -34.49 -18.53 0.99
N SER A 46 -33.71 -18.17 2.02
CA SER A 46 -32.97 -16.91 2.12
C SER A 46 -31.58 -16.95 1.47
N MET A 47 -31.27 -18.00 0.70
CA MET A 47 -29.96 -18.16 0.07
C MET A 47 -29.65 -16.95 -0.83
N ARG A 48 -28.48 -16.35 -0.60
CA ARG A 48 -27.95 -15.25 -1.40
C ARG A 48 -26.60 -15.61 -1.99
N ILE A 49 -26.39 -15.23 -3.24
CA ILE A 49 -25.16 -15.50 -3.99
C ILE A 49 -24.52 -14.16 -4.32
N ALA A 50 -23.42 -13.85 -3.64
CA ALA A 50 -22.63 -12.66 -3.89
C ALA A 50 -21.40 -13.00 -4.75
N VAL A 51 -21.28 -12.36 -5.90
CA VAL A 51 -20.15 -12.49 -6.81
C VAL A 51 -19.28 -11.24 -6.71
N TYR A 52 -17.99 -11.43 -6.43
CA TYR A 52 -17.00 -10.34 -6.35
C TYR A 52 -16.11 -10.34 -7.57
N GLY A 53 -15.92 -9.17 -8.18
CA GLY A 53 -15.02 -8.95 -9.31
C GLY A 53 -13.54 -8.98 -8.93
N TRP A 54 -12.68 -9.10 -9.94
CA TRP A 54 -11.23 -8.95 -9.82
C TRP A 54 -10.80 -7.57 -10.35
N ASN A 55 -10.07 -6.80 -9.56
CA ASN A 55 -9.41 -5.58 -10.04
C ASN A 55 -8.09 -5.97 -10.72
N GLU A 56 -7.98 -5.70 -12.02
CA GLU A 56 -6.74 -5.95 -12.75
C GLU A 56 -5.65 -4.95 -12.35
N ALA A 57 -4.38 -5.25 -12.62
CA ALA A 57 -3.27 -4.35 -12.27
C ALA A 57 -3.38 -2.98 -12.97
N ALA A 58 -4.07 -2.92 -14.12
CA ALA A 58 -4.39 -1.68 -14.83
C ALA A 58 -5.42 -0.82 -14.06
N ASP A 59 -6.39 -1.44 -13.40
CA ASP A 59 -7.43 -0.74 -12.62
C ASP A 59 -6.84 -0.03 -11.39
N GLN A 60 -5.76 -0.58 -10.83
CA GLN A 60 -5.03 0.03 -9.71
C GLN A 60 -4.33 1.35 -10.10
N GLN A 61 -4.14 1.61 -11.39
CA GLN A 61 -3.52 2.84 -11.88
C GLN A 61 -4.52 3.98 -12.08
N VAL A 62 -5.81 3.66 -12.25
CA VAL A 62 -6.86 4.63 -12.62
C VAL A 62 -7.88 4.83 -11.51
N LEU A 63 -8.19 3.79 -10.73
CA LEU A 63 -9.21 3.86 -9.69
C LEU A 63 -8.62 4.34 -8.35
N ILE A 64 -9.25 5.38 -7.79
CA ILE A 64 -8.92 5.93 -6.47
C ILE A 64 -9.31 4.96 -5.34
N SER A 65 -10.22 4.02 -5.60
CA SER A 65 -10.68 3.02 -4.62
C SER A 65 -10.38 1.61 -5.11
N THR A 66 -9.69 0.82 -4.27
CA THR A 66 -9.37 -0.60 -4.53
C THR A 66 -10.55 -1.56 -4.27
N THR A 67 -11.76 -1.03 -4.10
CA THR A 67 -12.97 -1.84 -3.88
C THR A 67 -13.34 -2.55 -5.17
N THR A 68 -13.36 -3.88 -5.14
CA THR A 68 -13.84 -4.71 -6.26
C THR A 68 -15.35 -4.56 -6.42
N GLY A 69 -15.84 -4.62 -7.65
CA GLY A 69 -17.29 -4.64 -7.85
C GLY A 69 -17.92 -5.89 -7.25
N MET A 70 -19.20 -5.80 -6.89
CA MET A 70 -19.94 -6.89 -6.27
C MET A 70 -21.38 -6.90 -6.77
N ALA A 71 -21.90 -8.08 -7.11
CA ALA A 71 -23.30 -8.30 -7.44
C ALA A 71 -23.85 -9.41 -6.55
N GLU A 72 -24.93 -9.13 -5.82
CA GLU A 72 -25.63 -10.08 -4.96
C GLU A 72 -26.97 -10.46 -5.59
N PHE A 73 -27.24 -11.75 -5.72
CA PHE A 73 -28.46 -12.30 -6.28
C PHE A 73 -29.22 -13.12 -5.23
N SER A 74 -30.55 -13.09 -5.31
CA SER A 74 -31.43 -14.04 -4.64
C SER A 74 -31.35 -15.38 -5.34
N ALA A 75 -31.05 -16.46 -4.61
CA ALA A 75 -31.04 -17.80 -5.19
C ALA A 75 -32.45 -18.32 -5.49
N ALA A 76 -33.48 -17.83 -4.79
CA ALA A 76 -34.86 -18.25 -4.97
C ALA A 76 -35.50 -17.66 -6.25
N SER A 77 -35.18 -16.41 -6.59
CA SER A 77 -35.78 -15.69 -7.71
C SER A 77 -34.82 -15.36 -8.85
N GLY A 78 -33.50 -15.47 -8.64
CA GLY A 78 -32.49 -15.00 -9.59
C GLY A 78 -32.46 -13.47 -9.75
N GLU A 79 -33.13 -12.75 -8.86
CA GLU A 79 -33.20 -11.30 -8.87
C GLU A 79 -31.94 -10.67 -8.27
N LEU A 80 -31.51 -9.55 -8.85
CA LEU A 80 -30.37 -8.78 -8.36
C LEU A 80 -30.80 -7.98 -7.13
N LEU A 81 -30.24 -8.33 -5.97
CA LEU A 81 -30.52 -7.67 -4.70
C LEU A 81 -29.61 -6.46 -4.46
N ARG A 82 -28.34 -6.57 -4.86
CA ARG A 82 -27.35 -5.52 -4.62
C ARG A 82 -26.35 -5.47 -5.76
N LEU A 83 -26.00 -4.27 -6.19
CA LEU A 83 -24.95 -4.03 -7.18
C LEU A 83 -24.04 -2.91 -6.70
N ARG A 84 -22.75 -3.21 -6.60
CA ARG A 84 -21.68 -2.27 -6.31
C ARG A 84 -20.74 -2.24 -7.50
N ALA A 85 -20.68 -1.10 -8.18
CA ALA A 85 -19.73 -0.89 -9.26
C ALA A 85 -18.27 -0.89 -8.73
N PRO A 86 -17.29 -1.29 -9.55
CA PRO A 86 -15.87 -1.19 -9.21
C PRO A 86 -15.49 0.24 -8.80
N GLY A 87 -14.73 0.37 -7.71
CA GLY A 87 -14.36 1.67 -7.15
C GLY A 87 -15.48 2.44 -6.43
N GLY A 88 -16.69 1.87 -6.36
CA GLY A 88 -17.81 2.43 -5.60
C GLY A 88 -17.62 2.23 -4.09
N VAL A 89 -17.88 3.28 -3.31
CA VAL A 89 -17.86 3.25 -1.85
C VAL A 89 -19.29 3.32 -1.33
N GLU A 90 -19.76 2.25 -0.70
CA GLU A 90 -21.04 2.29 0.00
C GLU A 90 -20.86 2.96 1.38
N GLY A 91 -21.83 3.80 1.77
CA GLY A 91 -21.83 4.48 3.08
C GLY A 91 -21.54 5.98 3.06
N GLY A 92 -21.47 6.63 1.88
CA GLY A 92 -21.42 8.10 1.76
C GLY A 92 -20.01 8.71 1.84
N ALA A 93 -19.93 10.01 2.14
CA ALA A 93 -18.68 10.80 2.03
C ALA A 93 -17.59 10.41 3.03
N ALA A 94 -17.95 9.91 4.22
CA ALA A 94 -17.00 9.57 5.28
C ALA A 94 -16.07 8.38 4.94
N PRO A 95 -16.59 7.22 4.49
CA PRO A 95 -15.72 6.11 4.06
C PRO A 95 -14.90 6.45 2.81
N LEU A 96 -15.40 7.31 1.91
CA LEU A 96 -14.66 7.78 0.73
C LEU A 96 -13.40 8.57 1.14
N THR A 97 -13.52 9.54 2.05
CA THR A 97 -12.37 10.33 2.51
C THR A 97 -11.33 9.45 3.20
N ARG A 98 -11.77 8.47 4.01
CA ARG A 98 -10.87 7.49 4.64
C ARG A 98 -10.12 6.66 3.60
N GLN A 99 -10.80 6.24 2.54
CA GLN A 99 -10.19 5.47 1.46
C GLN A 99 -9.19 6.32 0.67
N VAL A 100 -9.54 7.54 0.29
CA VAL A 100 -8.63 8.47 -0.40
C VAL A 100 -7.36 8.72 0.43
N MET A 101 -7.51 8.97 1.74
CA MET A 101 -6.37 9.13 2.64
C MET A 101 -5.51 7.86 2.71
N ALA A 102 -6.14 6.68 2.80
CA ALA A 102 -5.42 5.41 2.84
C ALA A 102 -4.69 5.12 1.51
N ASP A 103 -5.30 5.40 0.37
CA ASP A 103 -4.74 5.13 -0.95
C ASP A 103 -3.64 6.14 -1.33
N LEU A 104 -3.75 7.41 -0.89
CA LEU A 104 -2.63 8.38 -0.94
C LEU A 104 -1.47 7.95 -0.04
N HIS A 105 -1.76 7.54 1.19
CA HIS A 105 -0.72 7.18 2.17
C HIS A 105 0.04 5.91 1.78
N MET A 106 -0.67 4.92 1.21
CA MET A 106 -0.08 3.66 0.75
C MET A 106 0.52 3.76 -0.66
N VAL A 107 0.47 4.93 -1.32
CA VAL A 107 0.96 5.18 -2.68
C VAL A 107 0.47 4.11 -3.67
N LYS A 108 -0.79 3.66 -3.49
CA LYS A 108 -1.42 2.70 -4.39
C LYS A 108 -1.80 3.35 -5.72
N PHE A 109 -2.01 4.67 -5.70
CA PHE A 109 -2.40 5.50 -6.84
C PHE A 109 -1.20 6.24 -7.46
N GLY A 110 -1.19 6.41 -8.79
CA GLY A 110 -0.20 7.24 -9.50
C GLY A 110 1.06 6.52 -10.01
N GLY A 111 1.08 5.18 -9.97
CA GLY A 111 2.06 4.36 -10.65
C GLY A 111 3.52 4.69 -10.30
N LEU A 112 4.41 4.71 -11.30
CA LEU A 112 5.84 4.95 -11.10
C LEU A 112 6.16 6.41 -10.76
N ALA A 113 5.38 7.37 -11.27
CA ALA A 113 5.62 8.79 -11.07
C ALA A 113 5.42 9.22 -9.61
N MET A 114 4.36 8.74 -8.96
CA MET A 114 4.09 9.07 -7.55
C MET A 114 5.15 8.47 -6.62
N LYS A 115 5.65 7.27 -6.94
CA LYS A 115 6.77 6.64 -6.23
C LYS A 115 8.05 7.48 -6.32
N TRP A 116 8.37 8.03 -7.49
CA TRP A 116 9.50 8.94 -7.66
C TRP A 116 9.32 10.26 -6.90
N LEU A 117 8.11 10.82 -6.89
CA LEU A 117 7.83 12.05 -6.13
C LEU A 117 8.03 11.83 -4.63
N TYR A 118 7.50 10.73 -4.07
CA TYR A 118 7.71 10.36 -2.67
C TYR A 118 9.17 10.10 -2.35
N PHE A 119 9.91 9.44 -3.25
CA PHE A 119 11.34 9.24 -3.11
C PHE A 119 12.11 10.56 -3.03
N LEU A 120 11.83 11.50 -3.93
CA LEU A 120 12.45 12.82 -3.94
C LEU A 120 12.07 13.66 -2.71
N CYS A 121 10.82 13.61 -2.27
CA CYS A 121 10.38 14.25 -1.02
C CYS A 121 11.08 13.67 0.20
N GLY A 122 11.26 12.34 0.26
CA GLY A 122 12.01 11.67 1.31
C GLY A 122 13.48 12.10 1.32
N LEU A 123 14.11 12.17 0.14
CA LEU A 123 15.49 12.65 -0.01
C LEU A 123 15.64 14.11 0.44
N ALA A 124 14.70 14.98 0.05
CA ALA A 124 14.67 16.37 0.49
C ALA A 124 14.46 16.49 2.01
N GLY A 125 13.61 15.66 2.60
CA GLY A 125 13.39 15.60 4.05
C GLY A 125 14.65 15.17 4.81
N ALA A 126 15.37 14.16 4.31
CA ALA A 126 16.64 13.73 4.88
C ALA A 126 17.70 14.84 4.77
N ALA A 127 17.82 15.49 3.61
CA ALA A 127 18.71 16.63 3.40
C ALA A 127 18.39 17.79 4.35
N MET A 128 17.11 18.10 4.56
CA MET A 128 16.65 19.14 5.49
C MET A 128 17.02 18.80 6.93
N MET A 129 16.79 17.55 7.38
CA MET A 129 17.17 17.11 8.72
C MET A 129 18.69 17.23 8.96
N GLY A 130 19.50 16.77 8.01
CA GLY A 130 20.96 16.89 8.13
C GLY A 130 21.44 18.34 8.07
N THR A 131 20.85 19.17 7.22
CA THR A 131 21.15 20.61 7.18
C THR A 131 20.79 21.28 8.52
N GLY A 132 19.66 20.92 9.13
CA GLY A 132 19.26 21.39 10.46
C GLY A 132 20.26 20.99 11.55
N ALA A 133 20.74 19.75 11.53
CA ALA A 133 21.78 19.28 12.45
C ALA A 133 23.10 20.04 12.27
N VAL A 134 23.55 20.22 11.03
CA VAL A 134 24.78 20.97 10.71
C VAL A 134 24.65 22.44 11.13
N LEU A 135 23.55 23.12 10.80
CA LEU A 135 23.32 24.51 11.19
C LEU A 135 23.21 24.67 12.71
N PHE A 136 22.56 23.73 13.42
CA PHE A 136 22.52 23.71 14.88
C PHE A 136 23.94 23.60 15.47
N MET A 137 24.77 22.72 14.90
CA MET A 137 26.15 22.54 15.32
C MET A 137 27.02 23.77 15.03
N VAL A 138 26.90 24.39 13.86
CA VAL A 138 27.61 25.64 13.49
C VAL A 138 27.19 26.80 14.38
N LYS A 139 25.89 26.95 14.65
CA LYS A 139 25.37 27.98 15.56
C LYS A 139 25.85 27.76 17.00
N ARG A 140 25.95 26.50 17.44
CA ARG A 140 26.48 26.14 18.77
C ARG A 140 27.99 26.33 18.85
N ARG A 141 28.73 26.07 17.77
CA ARG A 141 30.16 26.40 17.62
C ARG A 141 30.42 27.91 17.68
N ASN A 142 29.54 28.76 17.18
CA ASN A 142 29.72 30.21 17.33
C ASN A 142 29.39 30.72 18.75
N LYS A 143 28.73 29.91 19.58
CA LYS A 143 28.37 30.23 20.97
C LYS A 143 29.34 29.66 22.01
N MET A 144 30.52 29.16 21.61
CA MET A 144 31.47 28.42 22.48
C MET A 144 31.88 29.20 23.74
N GLY A 145 31.15 28.99 24.83
CA GLY A 145 31.69 29.05 26.17
C GLY A 145 32.25 27.68 26.53
N ASN A 146 33.47 27.35 26.08
CA ASN A 146 34.39 26.33 26.61
C ASN A 146 33.84 25.04 27.30
N GLU A 147 32.70 24.47 26.86
CA GLU A 147 32.00 23.38 27.57
C GLU A 147 32.84 22.08 27.73
N PHE A 148 33.81 21.82 26.84
CA PHE A 148 34.69 20.64 26.88
C PHE A 148 36.20 20.98 26.79
N GLY A 149 36.59 22.24 27.08
CA GLY A 149 37.98 22.70 27.03
C GLY A 149 38.67 22.50 25.67
N ALA A 150 39.95 22.10 25.67
CA ALA A 150 40.75 21.93 24.44
C ALA A 150 40.27 20.81 23.49
N ALA A 151 39.46 19.86 23.99
CA ALA A 151 38.92 18.76 23.20
C ALA A 151 37.66 19.15 22.39
N THR A 152 37.04 20.29 22.72
CA THR A 152 35.77 20.75 22.11
C THR A 152 35.84 20.79 20.58
N ALA A 153 36.92 21.31 20.00
CA ALA A 153 37.08 21.39 18.55
C ALA A 153 37.23 20.02 17.87
N ARG A 154 37.74 19.00 18.58
CA ARG A 154 37.88 17.63 18.05
C ARG A 154 36.55 16.90 18.09
N VAL A 155 35.80 17.02 19.18
CA VAL A 155 34.46 16.42 19.34
C VAL A 155 33.48 16.98 18.30
N TYR A 156 33.46 18.31 18.11
CA TYR A 156 32.58 18.93 17.12
C TYR A 156 32.89 18.49 15.68
N ARG A 157 34.16 18.38 15.29
CA ARG A 157 34.56 17.86 13.98
C ARG A 157 34.16 16.40 13.77
N LEU A 158 34.24 15.59 14.82
CA LEU A 158 33.77 14.20 14.81
C LEU A 158 32.26 14.13 14.60
N ILE A 159 31.48 14.94 15.32
CA ILE A 159 30.02 14.96 15.20
C ILE A 159 29.59 15.50 13.82
N GLU A 160 30.28 16.52 13.30
CA GLU A 160 30.03 17.06 11.97
C GLU A 160 30.34 16.02 10.88
N GLY A 161 31.50 15.37 10.97
CA GLY A 161 31.88 14.28 10.07
C GLY A 161 30.90 13.10 10.14
N LEU A 162 30.46 12.72 11.34
CA LEU A 162 29.51 11.62 11.53
C LEU A 162 28.12 11.95 10.98
N ASN A 163 27.64 13.19 11.15
CA ASN A 163 26.37 13.63 10.57
C ASN A 163 26.42 13.64 9.04
N VAL A 164 27.48 14.20 8.46
CA VAL A 164 27.66 14.23 7.00
C VAL A 164 27.80 12.81 6.44
N ALA A 165 28.60 11.96 7.08
CA ALA A 165 28.78 10.57 6.69
C ALA A 165 27.47 9.77 6.82
N ALA A 166 26.70 9.96 7.90
CA ALA A 166 25.41 9.28 8.05
C ALA A 166 24.41 9.72 6.98
N LEU A 167 24.34 11.02 6.66
CA LEU A 167 23.40 11.55 5.67
C LEU A 167 23.78 11.17 4.24
N ALA A 168 25.04 11.41 3.87
CA ALA A 168 25.56 11.11 2.54
C ALA A 168 25.67 9.60 2.33
N GLY A 169 26.17 8.86 3.32
CA GLY A 169 26.28 7.41 3.31
C GLY A 169 24.92 6.75 3.17
N LEU A 170 23.88 7.22 3.88
CA LEU A 170 22.53 6.67 3.73
C LEU A 170 21.98 6.91 2.32
N ALA A 171 22.17 8.12 1.77
CA ALA A 171 21.73 8.43 0.40
C ALA A 171 22.43 7.55 -0.65
N ILE A 172 23.75 7.38 -0.54
CA ILE A 172 24.54 6.54 -1.44
C ILE A 172 24.17 5.06 -1.27
N ALA A 173 23.94 4.59 -0.04
CA ALA A 173 23.50 3.23 0.23
C ALA A 173 22.11 2.93 -0.38
N CYS A 174 21.19 3.90 -0.37
CA CYS A 174 19.90 3.77 -1.06
C CYS A 174 20.09 3.65 -2.58
N VAL A 175 20.97 4.45 -3.18
CA VAL A 175 21.29 4.35 -4.62
C VAL A 175 21.92 2.99 -4.93
N ALA A 176 22.84 2.51 -4.10
CA ALA A 176 23.47 1.21 -4.25
C ALA A 176 22.47 0.05 -4.11
N TYR A 177 21.50 0.15 -3.20
CA TYR A 177 20.41 -0.82 -3.09
C TYR A 177 19.56 -0.88 -4.37
N LEU A 178 19.21 0.27 -4.94
CA LEU A 178 18.48 0.34 -6.22
C LEU A 178 19.28 -0.23 -7.38
N TRP A 179 20.59 0.03 -7.43
CA TRP A 179 21.49 -0.54 -8.43
C TRP A 179 21.69 -2.05 -8.25
N ALA A 180 21.82 -2.53 -7.01
CA ALA A 180 21.88 -3.96 -6.70
C ALA A 180 20.62 -4.68 -7.16
N ASN A 181 19.45 -4.07 -6.97
CA ASN A 181 18.17 -4.58 -7.46
C ASN A 181 18.10 -4.64 -9.01
N ARG A 182 18.98 -3.94 -9.74
CA ARG A 182 19.07 -4.04 -11.20
C ARG A 182 20.15 -4.99 -11.68
N LEU A 183 21.28 -5.08 -10.98
CA LEU A 183 22.39 -5.96 -11.35
C LEU A 183 22.21 -7.41 -10.89
N LEU A 184 21.45 -7.66 -9.81
CA LEU A 184 21.31 -9.01 -9.27
C LEU A 184 20.39 -9.88 -10.15
N PRO A 185 20.88 -11.02 -10.66
CA PRO A 185 20.08 -12.01 -11.36
C PRO A 185 18.80 -12.39 -10.61
N VAL A 186 17.68 -12.50 -11.35
CA VAL A 186 16.38 -12.86 -10.77
C VAL A 186 16.39 -14.28 -10.18
N ALA A 187 17.26 -15.15 -10.69
CA ALA A 187 17.39 -16.54 -10.25
C ALA A 187 18.26 -16.74 -8.98
N LEU A 188 18.74 -15.67 -8.34
CA LEU A 188 19.58 -15.80 -7.14
C LEU A 188 18.75 -16.19 -5.90
N PRO A 189 19.10 -17.28 -5.21
CA PRO A 189 18.52 -17.57 -3.90
C PRO A 189 18.93 -16.48 -2.89
N GLN A 190 18.02 -16.15 -1.96
CA GLN A 190 18.24 -15.13 -0.92
C GLN A 190 18.57 -13.71 -1.46
N ARG A 191 18.05 -13.33 -2.64
CA ARG A 191 18.33 -12.03 -3.27
C ARG A 191 18.17 -10.82 -2.34
N ALA A 192 17.12 -10.80 -1.52
CA ALA A 192 16.90 -9.74 -0.52
C ALA A 192 18.06 -9.61 0.49
N GLY A 193 18.70 -10.72 0.86
CA GLY A 193 19.87 -10.71 1.75
C GLY A 193 21.12 -10.14 1.07
N TRP A 194 21.28 -10.34 -0.24
CA TRP A 194 22.37 -9.74 -1.02
C TRP A 194 22.18 -8.24 -1.22
N GLU A 195 20.95 -7.79 -1.45
CA GLU A 195 20.60 -6.37 -1.54
C GLU A 195 20.90 -5.64 -0.23
N LEU A 196 20.53 -6.25 0.91
CA LEU A 196 20.81 -5.70 2.23
C LEU A 196 22.30 -5.63 2.55
N ARG A 197 23.08 -6.65 2.15
CA ARG A 197 24.55 -6.64 2.29
C ARG A 197 25.18 -5.53 1.46
N ALA A 198 24.74 -5.33 0.22
CA ALA A 198 25.23 -4.24 -0.62
C ALA A 198 24.94 -2.86 0.00
N PHE A 199 23.75 -2.69 0.59
CA PHE A 199 23.41 -1.49 1.35
C PHE A 199 24.39 -1.24 2.51
N PHE A 200 24.63 -2.24 3.37
CA PHE A 200 25.53 -2.08 4.52
C PHE A 200 27.01 -1.91 4.12
N ILE A 201 27.46 -2.54 3.03
CA ILE A 201 28.82 -2.35 2.51
C ILE A 201 29.05 -0.91 2.05
N VAL A 202 28.05 -0.31 1.40
CA VAL A 202 28.15 1.06 0.89
C VAL A 202 27.90 2.10 1.98
N TRP A 203 27.18 1.73 3.04
CA TRP A 203 26.89 2.61 4.17
C TRP A 203 28.04 2.69 5.21
N ALA A 204 28.87 1.65 5.31
CA ALA A 204 29.99 1.56 6.24
C ALA A 204 31.13 2.54 5.92
#